data_AF-A0AAQ0J6V1-F1
#
_entry.id   AF-A0AAQ0J6V1-F1
#
_cell.length_a   1.000
_cell.length_b   1.000
_cell.length_c   1.000
_cell.angle_alpha   90.00
_cell.angle_beta   90.00
_cell.angle_gamma   90.00
#
_symmetry.space_group_name_H-M   'P 1'
#
loop_
_entity.id
_entity.type
_entity.pdbx_description
1 polymer ?
#
loop_
_entity_poly.entity_id
_entity_poly.type
_entity_poly.pdbx_seq_one_letter_code
_entity_poly.pdbx_strand_id
1 'polypeptide(L)'
;MTMEISHILEDLVYDNGVLPREAIEAAIVKHNQITPYLLKILEEAIDHVSDIVDDDCYQGHLYAMYLLAQFRETRALPLIIKLFSFEQDIPHEIAGDVLTEDLSRILASVCDDVSLIQELIETPRVNPYVQAAAISSLVTLVGTKKLSREAAIRYFGELLNYRLEKRPSFAWDNLIASICALYPKELFYPISKAFSAGLVDTSFISMEDVETIIHEESIDSCLQEVFASTDLINDTLEEMEKWLERFPFES
;
A
#
# COMPACT_ATOMS: atom_id res chain seq x y z
N MET A 1 13.51 15.92 -28.91
CA MET A 1 12.37 15.28 -29.58
C MET A 1 11.52 14.66 -28.49
N THR A 2 10.21 14.90 -28.48
CA THR A 2 9.33 14.31 -27.47
C THR A 2 9.11 12.83 -27.80
N MET A 3 9.32 11.93 -26.83
CA MET A 3 9.17 10.49 -27.00
C MET A 3 7.72 10.11 -27.35
N GLU A 4 7.51 9.17 -28.28
CA GLU A 4 6.18 8.70 -28.65
C GLU A 4 5.60 7.78 -27.56
N ILE A 5 4.26 7.76 -27.39
CA ILE A 5 3.61 6.97 -26.31
C ILE A 5 3.98 5.49 -26.40
N SER A 6 4.05 4.93 -27.61
CA SER A 6 4.42 3.53 -27.79
C SER A 6 5.81 3.19 -27.27
N HIS A 7 6.80 4.07 -27.51
CA HIS A 7 8.16 3.87 -26.99
C HIS A 7 8.22 4.05 -25.47
N ILE A 8 7.44 4.99 -24.91
CA ILE A 8 7.34 5.13 -23.45
C ILE A 8 6.81 3.85 -22.82
N LEU A 9 5.76 3.25 -23.38
CA LEU A 9 5.19 2.02 -22.85
C LEU A 9 6.15 0.84 -22.99
N GLU A 10 6.83 0.70 -24.12
CA GLU A 10 7.82 -0.37 -24.35
C GLU A 10 8.96 -0.32 -23.32
N ASP A 11 9.51 0.87 -23.06
CA ASP A 11 10.60 1.07 -22.10
C ASP A 11 10.16 0.91 -20.64
N LEU A 12 8.89 1.15 -20.32
CA LEU A 12 8.34 0.94 -18.97
C LEU A 12 8.01 -0.53 -18.69
N VAL A 13 7.64 -1.31 -19.70
CA VAL A 13 7.06 -2.64 -19.48
C VAL A 13 8.13 -3.69 -19.12
N TYR A 14 9.30 -3.62 -19.73
CA TYR A 14 10.34 -4.63 -19.57
C TYR A 14 11.58 -4.08 -18.87
N ASP A 15 11.96 -4.73 -17.77
CA ASP A 15 13.22 -4.46 -17.09
C ASP A 15 14.40 -4.92 -17.94
N ASN A 16 15.25 -3.96 -18.28
CA ASN A 16 16.50 -4.18 -19.00
C ASN A 16 17.71 -4.11 -18.05
N GLY A 17 17.50 -4.20 -16.73
CA GLY A 17 18.50 -4.01 -15.69
C GLY A 17 18.92 -2.54 -15.49
N VAL A 18 18.12 -1.60 -16.01
CA VAL A 18 18.38 -0.16 -15.95
C VAL A 18 17.06 0.56 -15.78
N LEU A 19 16.99 1.47 -14.80
CA LEU A 19 15.83 2.35 -14.60
C LEU A 19 15.52 3.16 -15.88
N PRO A 20 14.33 3.04 -16.47
CA PRO A 20 13.94 3.76 -17.68
C PRO A 20 13.59 5.23 -17.38
N ARG A 21 14.59 6.01 -16.95
CA ARG A 21 14.43 7.41 -16.49
C ARG A 21 13.72 8.29 -17.51
N GLU A 22 14.18 8.24 -18.76
CA GLU A 22 13.62 9.05 -19.85
C GLU A 22 12.14 8.69 -20.11
N ALA A 23 11.78 7.40 -19.99
CA ALA A 23 10.41 6.95 -20.15
C ALA A 23 9.51 7.43 -19.01
N ILE A 24 9.96 7.34 -17.75
CA ILE A 24 9.23 7.84 -16.57
C ILE A 24 9.01 9.36 -16.69
N GLU A 25 10.05 10.13 -16.98
CA GLU A 25 9.94 11.58 -17.16
C GLU A 25 8.98 11.93 -18.31
N ALA A 26 9.09 11.24 -19.44
CA ALA A 26 8.21 11.44 -20.58
C ALA A 26 6.75 11.07 -20.25
N ALA A 27 6.52 10.00 -19.48
CA ALA A 27 5.20 9.62 -18.98
C ALA A 27 4.59 10.71 -18.10
N ILE A 28 5.37 11.27 -17.17
CA ILE A 28 4.93 12.36 -16.29
C ILE A 28 4.55 13.60 -17.13
N VAL A 29 5.40 14.00 -18.09
CA VAL A 29 5.12 15.13 -18.99
C VAL A 29 3.86 14.88 -19.84
N LYS A 30 3.64 13.62 -20.25
CA LYS A 30 2.49 13.21 -21.07
C LYS A 30 1.30 12.69 -20.29
N HIS A 31 1.21 12.97 -18.98
CA HIS A 31 0.18 12.49 -18.05
C HIS A 31 -1.18 12.19 -18.72
N ASN A 32 -1.92 13.21 -19.18
CA ASN A 32 -3.26 13.02 -19.76
C ASN A 32 -3.32 12.04 -20.95
N GLN A 33 -2.26 11.97 -21.76
CA GLN A 33 -2.20 11.09 -22.93
C GLN A 33 -1.86 9.66 -22.55
N ILE A 34 -1.02 9.45 -21.53
CA ILE A 34 -0.55 8.12 -21.16
C ILE A 34 -1.50 7.41 -20.18
N THR A 35 -2.25 8.14 -19.35
CA THR A 35 -3.16 7.56 -18.33
C THR A 35 -4.07 6.44 -18.84
N PRO A 36 -4.75 6.56 -20.00
CA PRO A 36 -5.60 5.47 -20.50
C PRO A 36 -4.83 4.17 -20.77
N TYR A 37 -3.56 4.27 -21.17
CA TYR A 37 -2.70 3.13 -21.44
C TYR A 37 -2.17 2.50 -20.14
N LEU A 38 -1.84 3.31 -19.13
CA LEU A 38 -1.44 2.79 -17.82
C LEU A 38 -2.60 2.04 -17.14
N LEU A 39 -3.83 2.56 -17.23
CA LEU A 39 -5.01 1.83 -16.77
C LEU A 39 -5.19 0.52 -17.54
N LYS A 40 -4.92 0.55 -18.86
CA LYS A 40 -5.01 -0.65 -19.70
C LYS A 40 -3.98 -1.72 -19.31
N ILE A 41 -2.77 -1.32 -18.96
CA ILE A 41 -1.74 -2.23 -18.42
C ILE A 41 -2.25 -2.94 -17.15
N LEU A 42 -2.88 -2.21 -16.22
CA LEU A 42 -3.46 -2.84 -15.02
C LEU A 42 -4.60 -3.80 -15.36
N GLU A 43 -5.48 -3.46 -16.31
CA GLU A 43 -6.52 -4.38 -16.77
C GLU A 43 -5.93 -5.66 -17.37
N GLU A 44 -4.92 -5.54 -18.22
CA GLU A 44 -4.25 -6.68 -18.85
C GLU A 44 -3.49 -7.53 -17.83
N ALA A 45 -2.83 -6.91 -16.86
CA ALA A 45 -2.15 -7.62 -15.77
C ALA A 45 -3.12 -8.50 -14.96
N ILE A 46 -4.36 -8.05 -14.77
CA ILE A 46 -5.39 -8.85 -14.09
C ILE A 46 -5.81 -10.05 -14.95
N ASP A 47 -5.95 -9.88 -16.26
CA ASP A 47 -6.37 -10.96 -17.16
C ASP A 47 -5.24 -11.98 -17.43
N HIS A 48 -3.98 -11.57 -17.23
CA HIS A 48 -2.76 -12.31 -17.56
C HIS A 48 -1.82 -12.50 -16.36
N VAL A 49 -2.36 -12.60 -15.15
CA VAL A 49 -1.54 -12.64 -13.91
C VAL A 49 -0.52 -13.80 -13.89
N SER A 50 -0.85 -14.95 -14.48
CA SER A 50 0.08 -16.08 -14.59
C SER A 50 1.30 -15.76 -15.44
N ASP A 51 1.11 -14.96 -16.50
CA ASP A 51 2.18 -14.60 -17.42
C ASP A 51 3.17 -13.65 -16.74
N ILE A 52 2.70 -12.84 -15.78
CA ILE A 52 3.53 -11.95 -14.96
C ILE A 52 4.36 -12.75 -13.96
N VAL A 53 3.76 -13.73 -13.29
CA VAL A 53 4.46 -14.59 -12.32
C VAL A 53 5.60 -15.37 -12.99
N ASP A 54 5.43 -15.75 -14.25
CA ASP A 54 6.42 -16.52 -15.01
C ASP A 54 7.48 -15.63 -15.73
N ASP A 55 7.36 -14.30 -15.72
CA ASP A 55 8.24 -13.35 -16.42
C ASP A 55 8.89 -12.34 -15.46
N ASP A 56 10.06 -12.71 -14.93
CA ASP A 56 10.87 -11.87 -14.04
C ASP A 56 11.26 -10.51 -14.65
N CYS A 57 11.25 -10.39 -15.98
CA CYS A 57 11.59 -9.14 -16.67
C CYS A 57 10.39 -8.20 -16.81
N TYR A 58 9.16 -8.62 -16.53
CA TYR A 58 7.99 -7.77 -16.67
C TYR A 58 7.78 -6.88 -15.43
N GLN A 59 7.76 -5.56 -15.62
CA GLN A 59 7.57 -4.56 -14.57
C GLN A 59 6.45 -3.55 -14.89
N GLY A 60 5.75 -3.72 -16.01
CA GLY A 60 4.81 -2.74 -16.54
C GLY A 60 3.70 -2.34 -15.57
N HIS A 61 3.12 -3.29 -14.84
CA HIS A 61 2.07 -3.02 -13.85
C HIS A 61 2.59 -2.22 -12.66
N LEU A 62 3.83 -2.45 -12.21
CA LEU A 62 4.41 -1.68 -11.11
C LEU A 62 4.62 -0.22 -11.52
N TYR A 63 5.24 0.03 -12.67
CA TYR A 63 5.39 1.40 -13.18
C TYR A 63 4.03 2.08 -13.41
N ALA A 64 3.04 1.35 -13.93
CA ALA A 64 1.69 1.86 -14.06
C ALA A 64 1.10 2.25 -12.70
N MET A 65 1.26 1.44 -11.66
CA MET A 65 0.80 1.74 -10.30
C MET A 65 1.44 3.01 -9.74
N TYR A 66 2.77 3.17 -9.83
CA TYR A 66 3.45 4.38 -9.33
C TYR A 66 3.04 5.64 -10.09
N LEU A 67 3.00 5.58 -11.42
CA LEU A 67 2.62 6.74 -12.24
C LEU A 67 1.15 7.12 -12.00
N LEU A 68 0.23 6.15 -11.96
CA LEU A 68 -1.18 6.40 -11.66
C LEU A 68 -1.37 6.93 -10.24
N ALA A 69 -0.58 6.45 -9.28
CA ALA A 69 -0.53 6.99 -7.93
C ALA A 69 -0.08 8.46 -7.95
N GLN A 70 1.04 8.78 -8.59
CA GLN A 70 1.54 10.15 -8.77
C GLN A 70 0.50 11.07 -9.41
N PHE A 71 -0.23 10.56 -10.39
CA PHE A 71 -1.29 11.27 -11.10
C PHE A 71 -2.58 11.44 -10.30
N ARG A 72 -2.72 10.73 -9.16
CA ARG A 72 -3.94 10.66 -8.36
C ARG A 72 -5.12 10.13 -9.18
N GLU A 73 -4.87 9.20 -10.09
CA GLU A 73 -5.90 8.64 -10.96
C GLU A 73 -6.76 7.62 -10.19
N THR A 74 -7.93 8.05 -9.74
CA THR A 74 -8.77 7.25 -8.84
C THR A 74 -9.41 6.03 -9.53
N ARG A 75 -9.51 6.05 -10.87
CA ARG A 75 -9.93 4.86 -11.65
C ARG A 75 -8.98 3.67 -11.49
N ALA A 76 -7.75 3.90 -11.01
CA ALA A 76 -6.80 2.83 -10.76
C ALA A 76 -7.12 2.01 -9.50
N LEU A 77 -7.75 2.60 -8.48
CA LEU A 77 -8.01 1.93 -7.20
C LEU A 77 -8.72 0.57 -7.35
N PRO A 78 -9.86 0.44 -8.06
CA PRO A 78 -10.52 -0.85 -8.22
C PRO A 78 -9.67 -1.88 -9.00
N LEU A 79 -8.82 -1.44 -9.92
CA LEU A 79 -7.93 -2.32 -10.67
C LEU A 79 -6.81 -2.86 -9.77
N ILE A 80 -6.17 -1.99 -9.00
CA ILE A 80 -5.13 -2.37 -8.03
C ILE A 80 -5.72 -3.32 -7.00
N ILE A 81 -6.90 -3.02 -6.44
CA ILE A 81 -7.55 -3.92 -5.48
C ILE A 81 -7.81 -5.30 -6.09
N LYS A 82 -8.28 -5.38 -7.34
CA LYS A 82 -8.49 -6.66 -8.02
C LYS A 82 -7.18 -7.43 -8.20
N LEU A 83 -6.08 -6.74 -8.55
CA LEU A 83 -4.75 -7.32 -8.70
C LEU A 83 -4.16 -7.83 -7.39
N PHE A 84 -4.45 -7.19 -6.25
CA PHE A 84 -3.99 -7.64 -4.93
C PHE A 84 -5.00 -8.55 -4.21
N SER A 85 -6.16 -8.83 -4.82
CA SER A 85 -7.17 -9.76 -4.30
C SER A 85 -6.99 -11.20 -4.80
N PHE A 86 -5.98 -11.47 -5.64
CA PHE A 86 -5.65 -12.84 -6.03
C PHE A 86 -5.26 -13.68 -4.80
N GLU A 87 -5.66 -14.95 -4.82
CA GLU A 87 -5.37 -15.88 -3.73
C GLU A 87 -3.88 -16.30 -3.70
N GLN A 88 -3.50 -17.02 -2.65
CA GLN A 88 -2.15 -17.55 -2.46
C GLN A 88 -1.11 -16.43 -2.34
N ASP A 89 0.09 -16.68 -2.86
CA ASP A 89 1.21 -15.73 -2.79
C ASP A 89 1.36 -14.89 -4.06
N ILE A 90 0.38 -14.94 -4.98
CA ILE A 90 0.39 -14.16 -6.22
C ILE A 90 0.64 -12.67 -5.97
N PRO A 91 0.01 -12.00 -4.97
CA PRO A 91 0.32 -10.60 -4.68
C PRO A 91 1.79 -10.33 -4.35
N HIS A 92 2.49 -11.29 -3.74
CA HIS A 92 3.91 -11.19 -3.47
C HIS A 92 4.74 -11.50 -4.72
N GLU A 93 4.38 -12.54 -5.48
CA GLU A 93 5.08 -12.91 -6.72
C GLU A 93 5.08 -11.76 -7.75
N ILE A 94 3.96 -11.04 -7.89
CA ILE A 94 3.87 -9.95 -8.89
C ILE A 94 4.41 -8.61 -8.37
N ALA A 95 4.49 -8.38 -7.06
CA ALA A 95 4.84 -7.07 -6.52
C ALA A 95 6.16 -7.04 -5.74
N GLY A 96 6.70 -8.21 -5.37
CA GLY A 96 7.87 -8.33 -4.53
C GLY A 96 7.76 -7.44 -3.29
N ASP A 97 8.78 -6.60 -3.09
CA ASP A 97 8.87 -5.70 -1.95
C ASP A 97 7.88 -4.52 -2.02
N VAL A 98 7.36 -4.16 -3.22
CA VAL A 98 6.34 -3.10 -3.37
C VAL A 98 5.11 -3.42 -2.52
N LEU A 99 4.77 -4.71 -2.36
CA LEU A 99 3.67 -5.17 -1.52
C LEU A 99 3.77 -4.64 -0.09
N THR A 100 4.97 -4.68 0.49
CA THR A 100 5.20 -4.32 1.90
C THR A 100 5.69 -2.90 2.09
N GLU A 101 6.41 -2.33 1.12
CA GLU A 101 7.06 -1.03 1.26
C GLU A 101 6.19 0.13 0.74
N ASP A 102 5.53 -0.02 -0.41
CA ASP A 102 4.90 1.12 -1.10
C ASP A 102 3.41 0.96 -1.39
N LEU A 103 2.86 -0.26 -1.35
CA LEU A 103 1.45 -0.49 -1.68
C LEU A 103 0.51 0.37 -0.84
N SER A 104 0.82 0.60 0.44
CA SER A 104 0.03 1.46 1.32
C SER A 104 -0.06 2.92 0.80
N ARG A 105 1.06 3.48 0.32
CA ARG A 105 1.13 4.83 -0.26
C ARG A 105 0.48 4.89 -1.63
N ILE A 106 0.63 3.83 -2.44
CA ILE A 106 -0.02 3.70 -3.75
C ILE A 106 -1.54 3.72 -3.57
N LEU A 107 -2.09 2.86 -2.70
CA LEU A 107 -3.52 2.81 -2.40
C LEU A 107 -4.03 4.18 -1.90
N ALA A 108 -3.34 4.81 -0.94
CA ALA A 108 -3.71 6.12 -0.42
C ALA A 108 -3.65 7.25 -1.48
N SER A 109 -2.76 7.11 -2.48
CA SER A 109 -2.60 8.09 -3.56
C SER A 109 -3.78 8.08 -4.51
N VAL A 110 -4.29 6.91 -4.87
CA VAL A 110 -5.43 6.74 -5.79
C VAL A 110 -6.78 6.64 -5.08
N CYS A 111 -6.82 6.74 -3.76
CA CYS A 111 -8.06 6.68 -2.98
C CYS A 111 -8.87 7.98 -3.10
N ASP A 112 -10.12 7.86 -3.57
CA ASP A 112 -11.19 8.86 -3.47
C ASP A 112 -12.18 8.56 -2.34
N ASP A 113 -12.49 7.28 -2.12
CA ASP A 113 -13.30 6.78 -1.03
C ASP A 113 -12.70 5.50 -0.44
N VAL A 114 -12.79 5.36 0.89
CA VAL A 114 -12.13 4.26 1.61
C VAL A 114 -12.87 2.92 1.48
N SER A 115 -14.09 2.87 0.95
CA SER A 115 -14.93 1.66 0.99
C SER A 115 -14.26 0.47 0.30
N LEU A 116 -13.61 0.67 -0.85
CA LEU A 116 -12.92 -0.43 -1.54
C LEU A 116 -11.71 -0.93 -0.75
N ILE A 117 -10.97 -0.03 -0.09
CA ILE A 117 -9.85 -0.40 0.80
C ILE A 117 -10.39 -1.19 2.00
N GLN A 118 -11.52 -0.78 2.56
CA GLN A 118 -12.18 -1.48 3.67
C GLN A 118 -12.63 -2.88 3.24
N GLU A 119 -13.27 -3.01 2.07
CA GLU A 119 -13.65 -4.30 1.48
C GLU A 119 -12.44 -5.24 1.32
N LEU A 120 -11.30 -4.72 0.84
CA LEU A 120 -10.07 -5.51 0.71
C LEU A 120 -9.56 -6.03 2.07
N ILE A 121 -9.56 -5.18 3.11
CA ILE A 121 -9.17 -5.58 4.47
C ILE A 121 -10.07 -6.68 5.01
N GLU A 122 -11.38 -6.58 4.75
CA GLU A 122 -12.40 -7.50 5.25
C GLU A 122 -12.50 -8.81 4.45
N THR A 123 -11.88 -8.87 3.26
CA THR A 123 -11.97 -10.03 2.39
C THR A 123 -11.25 -11.23 3.03
N PRO A 124 -11.97 -12.33 3.32
CA PRO A 124 -11.36 -13.51 3.95
C PRO A 124 -10.30 -14.12 3.04
N ARG A 125 -9.23 -14.67 3.64
CA ARG A 125 -8.15 -15.40 2.94
C ARG A 125 -7.36 -14.60 1.89
N VAL A 126 -7.53 -13.27 1.82
CA VAL A 126 -6.56 -12.42 1.12
C VAL A 126 -5.21 -12.51 1.85
N ASN A 127 -4.13 -12.35 1.09
CA ASN A 127 -2.78 -12.36 1.65
C ASN A 127 -2.67 -11.36 2.82
N PRO A 128 -2.21 -11.78 4.03
CA PRO A 128 -2.14 -10.90 5.19
C PRO A 128 -1.31 -9.64 5.00
N TYR A 129 -0.29 -9.66 4.13
CA TYR A 129 0.50 -8.48 3.79
C TYR A 129 -0.28 -7.46 2.96
N VAL A 130 -1.19 -7.92 2.10
CA VAL A 130 -2.13 -7.05 1.38
C VAL A 130 -3.09 -6.38 2.36
N GLN A 131 -3.66 -7.15 3.30
CA GLN A 131 -4.53 -6.60 4.34
C GLN A 131 -3.77 -5.59 5.21
N ALA A 132 -2.53 -5.88 5.58
CA ALA A 132 -1.66 -4.95 6.32
C ALA A 132 -1.42 -3.67 5.52
N ALA A 133 -1.03 -3.75 4.24
CA ALA A 133 -0.83 -2.57 3.39
C ALA A 133 -2.11 -1.73 3.25
N ALA A 134 -3.27 -2.38 3.11
CA ALA A 134 -4.56 -1.71 3.07
C ALA A 134 -4.90 -1.00 4.41
N ILE A 135 -4.62 -1.63 5.56
CA ILE A 135 -4.76 -0.99 6.88
C ILE A 135 -3.82 0.23 6.99
N SER A 136 -2.55 0.07 6.62
CA SER A 136 -1.55 1.15 6.67
C SER A 136 -1.92 2.31 5.74
N SER A 137 -2.57 2.04 4.60
CA SER A 137 -3.06 3.10 3.72
C SER A 137 -4.06 4.02 4.41
N LEU A 138 -4.86 3.52 5.36
CA LEU A 138 -5.77 4.35 6.15
C LEU A 138 -5.00 5.28 7.11
N VAL A 139 -3.86 4.85 7.65
CA VAL A 139 -2.95 5.71 8.42
C VAL A 139 -2.33 6.77 7.51
N THR A 140 -1.88 6.40 6.31
CA THR A 140 -1.38 7.35 5.29
C THR A 140 -2.45 8.38 4.92
N LEU A 141 -3.71 7.98 4.79
CA LEU A 141 -4.83 8.91 4.53
C LEU A 141 -5.09 9.85 5.71
N VAL A 142 -4.90 9.40 6.95
CA VAL A 142 -4.93 10.29 8.13
C VAL A 142 -3.78 11.28 8.09
N GLY A 143 -2.57 10.79 7.83
CA GLY A 143 -1.37 11.62 7.78
C GLY A 143 -1.39 12.68 6.68
N THR A 144 -1.99 12.36 5.55
CA THR A 144 -2.21 13.27 4.41
C THR A 144 -3.52 14.07 4.53
N LYS A 145 -4.21 13.98 5.68
CA LYS A 145 -5.44 14.71 6.03
C LYS A 145 -6.63 14.46 5.09
N LYS A 146 -6.63 13.32 4.39
CA LYS A 146 -7.76 12.83 3.57
C LYS A 146 -8.78 12.03 4.39
N LEU A 147 -8.38 11.50 5.54
CA LEU A 147 -9.23 10.79 6.50
C LEU A 147 -9.06 11.38 7.89
N SER A 148 -10.13 11.50 8.68
CA SER A 148 -9.97 11.93 10.08
C SER A 148 -9.50 10.77 10.95
N ARG A 149 -8.71 11.09 11.98
CA ARG A 149 -8.25 10.11 12.98
C ARG A 149 -9.44 9.39 13.62
N GLU A 150 -10.51 10.10 13.96
CA GLU A 150 -11.71 9.55 14.59
C GLU A 150 -12.40 8.52 13.70
N ALA A 151 -12.46 8.79 12.39
CA ALA A 151 -13.03 7.85 11.42
C ALA A 151 -12.18 6.58 11.31
N ALA A 152 -10.85 6.72 11.27
CA ALA A 152 -9.92 5.59 11.26
C ALA A 152 -10.01 4.75 12.54
N ILE A 153 -9.92 5.37 13.73
CA ILE A 153 -10.03 4.68 15.02
C ILE A 153 -11.37 3.96 15.18
N ARG A 154 -12.47 4.59 14.75
CA ARG A 154 -13.78 3.92 14.76
C ARG A 154 -13.76 2.65 13.91
N TYR A 155 -13.26 2.73 12.67
CA TYR A 155 -13.17 1.57 11.78
C TYR A 155 -12.22 0.49 12.31
N PHE A 156 -11.05 0.86 12.85
CA PHE A 156 -10.14 -0.07 13.51
C PHE A 156 -10.79 -0.78 14.70
N GLY A 157 -11.63 -0.08 15.47
CA GLY A 157 -12.45 -0.71 16.50
C GLY A 157 -13.43 -1.75 15.93
N GLU A 158 -14.00 -1.51 14.76
CA GLU A 158 -14.88 -2.47 14.07
C GLU A 158 -14.09 -3.70 13.56
N LEU A 159 -12.87 -3.51 13.03
CA LEU A 159 -11.95 -4.60 12.67
C LEU A 159 -11.60 -5.48 13.87
N LEU A 160 -11.16 -4.88 14.98
CA LEU A 160 -10.79 -5.59 16.21
C LEU A 160 -11.92 -6.45 16.76
N ASN A 161 -13.17 -6.00 16.63
CA ASN A 161 -14.29 -6.70 17.24
C ASN A 161 -14.99 -7.67 16.28
N TYR A 162 -15.24 -7.29 15.03
CA TYR A 162 -16.22 -7.97 14.18
C TYR A 162 -15.76 -8.26 12.75
N ARG A 163 -14.98 -7.35 12.15
CA ARG A 163 -14.80 -7.34 10.69
C ARG A 163 -13.53 -8.07 10.22
N LEU A 164 -12.42 -8.01 10.97
CA LEU A 164 -11.21 -8.73 10.60
C LEU A 164 -11.33 -10.22 10.97
N GLU A 165 -10.93 -11.10 10.05
CA GLU A 165 -10.96 -12.55 10.23
C GLU A 165 -10.25 -12.95 11.54
N LYS A 166 -10.90 -13.76 12.39
CA LYS A 166 -10.38 -14.18 13.71
C LYS A 166 -9.34 -15.30 13.59
N ARG A 167 -8.29 -15.02 12.82
CA ARG A 167 -7.14 -15.87 12.59
C ARG A 167 -5.86 -15.05 12.79
N PRO A 168 -4.90 -15.52 13.61
CA PRO A 168 -3.62 -14.83 13.77
C PRO A 168 -2.95 -14.66 12.41
N SER A 169 -2.50 -13.43 12.11
CA SER A 169 -1.88 -13.07 10.84
C SER A 169 -1.22 -11.69 10.95
N PHE A 170 -0.33 -11.37 10.01
CA PHE A 170 0.34 -10.07 9.97
C PHE A 170 -0.63 -8.88 9.88
N ALA A 171 -1.85 -9.09 9.36
CA ALA A 171 -2.90 -8.08 9.37
C ALA A 171 -3.32 -7.66 10.78
N TRP A 172 -3.33 -8.59 11.75
CA TRP A 172 -3.60 -8.28 13.16
C TRP A 172 -2.46 -7.46 13.77
N ASP A 173 -1.22 -7.88 13.52
CA ASP A 173 -0.03 -7.22 14.06
C ASP A 173 0.05 -5.77 13.57
N ASN A 174 -0.13 -5.58 12.26
CA ASN A 174 -0.16 -4.27 11.63
C ASN A 174 -1.38 -3.43 12.04
N LEU A 175 -2.54 -4.05 12.34
CA LEU A 175 -3.69 -3.35 12.90
C LEU A 175 -3.35 -2.73 14.26
N ILE A 176 -2.71 -3.48 15.16
CA ILE A 176 -2.30 -2.93 16.47
C ILE A 176 -1.29 -1.79 16.28
N ALA A 177 -0.28 -1.98 15.42
CA ALA A 177 0.70 -0.94 15.12
C ALA A 177 0.06 0.32 14.53
N SER A 178 -0.91 0.17 13.63
CA SER A 178 -1.66 1.29 13.04
C SER A 178 -2.53 2.04 14.05
N ILE A 179 -3.13 1.32 15.01
CA ILE A 179 -3.85 1.94 16.12
C ILE A 179 -2.90 2.69 17.05
N CYS A 180 -1.72 2.13 17.31
CA CYS A 180 -0.66 2.77 18.09
C CYS A 180 -0.16 4.06 17.43
N ALA A 181 0.06 4.05 16.11
CA ALA A 181 0.42 5.24 15.34
C ALA A 181 -0.64 6.37 15.44
N LEU A 182 -1.91 6.01 15.66
CA LEU A 182 -3.02 6.96 15.82
C LEU A 182 -3.46 7.15 17.29
N TYR A 183 -2.61 6.78 18.25
CA TYR A 183 -2.87 6.75 19.69
C TYR A 183 -3.96 5.72 20.10
N PRO A 184 -3.62 4.67 20.88
CA PRO A 184 -4.46 3.47 21.00
C PRO A 184 -5.50 3.49 22.13
N LYS A 185 -5.52 4.54 22.96
CA LYS A 185 -6.23 4.55 24.25
C LYS A 185 -7.71 4.19 24.18
N GLU A 186 -8.46 4.69 23.19
CA GLU A 186 -9.89 4.37 23.05
C GLU A 186 -10.15 2.88 22.77
N LEU A 187 -9.18 2.19 22.17
CA LEU A 187 -9.27 0.79 21.76
C LEU A 187 -8.50 -0.15 22.69
N PHE A 188 -7.97 0.32 23.82
CA PHE A 188 -7.17 -0.49 24.76
C PHE A 188 -7.83 -1.81 25.14
N TYR A 189 -9.12 -1.80 25.47
CA TYR A 189 -9.85 -3.01 25.86
C TYR A 189 -10.05 -4.00 24.69
N PRO A 190 -10.53 -3.58 23.50
CA PRO A 190 -10.48 -4.42 22.30
C PRO A 190 -9.09 -4.98 21.96
N ILE A 191 -8.03 -4.17 22.08
CA ILE A 191 -6.64 -4.60 21.86
C ILE A 191 -6.26 -5.71 22.85
N SER A 192 -6.53 -5.51 24.14
CA SER A 192 -6.25 -6.48 25.21
C SER A 192 -6.92 -7.84 24.94
N LYS A 193 -8.14 -7.83 24.37
CA LYS A 193 -8.84 -9.05 23.96
C LYS A 193 -8.15 -9.76 22.80
N ALA A 194 -7.64 -9.01 21.82
CA ALA A 194 -6.92 -9.58 20.68
C ALA A 194 -5.63 -10.30 21.14
N PHE A 195 -4.85 -9.68 22.05
CA PHE A 195 -3.70 -10.32 22.68
C PHE A 195 -4.09 -11.57 23.48
N SER A 196 -5.13 -11.48 24.32
CA SER A 196 -5.59 -12.62 25.13
C SER A 196 -6.10 -13.79 24.28
N ALA A 197 -6.59 -13.51 23.07
CA ALA A 197 -7.04 -14.50 22.11
C ALA A 197 -5.90 -15.08 21.25
N GLY A 198 -4.65 -14.62 21.43
CA GLY A 198 -3.49 -15.07 20.66
C GLY A 198 -3.54 -14.67 19.18
N LEU A 199 -4.23 -13.57 18.86
CA LEU A 199 -4.38 -13.09 17.47
C LEU A 199 -3.19 -12.25 16.99
N VAL A 200 -2.33 -11.82 17.92
CA VAL A 200 -1.21 -10.89 17.66
C VAL A 200 0.11 -11.60 17.95
N ASP A 201 1.07 -11.48 17.05
CA ASP A 201 2.46 -11.88 17.26
C ASP A 201 3.16 -10.85 18.16
N THR A 202 3.40 -11.27 19.41
CA THR A 202 4.06 -10.43 20.43
C THR A 202 5.51 -10.10 20.13
N SER A 203 6.14 -10.75 19.14
CA SER A 203 7.49 -10.40 18.69
C SER A 203 7.51 -9.19 17.75
N PHE A 204 6.38 -8.90 17.09
CA PHE A 204 6.22 -7.71 16.25
C PHE A 204 5.75 -6.51 17.05
N ILE A 205 4.73 -6.69 17.89
CA ILE A 205 4.22 -5.65 18.80
C ILE A 205 3.69 -6.27 20.08
N SER A 206 4.16 -5.77 21.21
CA SER A 206 3.80 -6.27 22.54
C SER A 206 2.72 -5.41 23.20
N MET A 207 2.08 -5.96 24.23
CA MET A 207 1.15 -5.17 25.06
C MET A 207 1.88 -4.06 25.84
N GLU A 208 3.17 -4.25 26.16
CA GLU A 208 4.01 -3.25 26.81
C GLU A 208 4.24 -2.04 25.90
N ASP A 209 4.41 -2.25 24.59
CA ASP A 209 4.52 -1.16 23.61
C ASP A 209 3.22 -0.32 23.58
N VAL A 210 2.06 -0.99 23.59
CA VAL A 210 0.75 -0.32 23.63
C VAL A 210 0.59 0.52 24.91
N GLU A 211 0.93 -0.04 26.07
CA GLU A 211 0.85 0.65 27.36
C GLU A 211 1.82 1.83 27.43
N THR A 212 3.04 1.66 26.93
CA THR A 212 4.07 2.71 26.85
C THR A 212 3.53 3.90 26.06
N ILE A 213 2.95 3.68 24.87
CA ILE A 213 2.37 4.77 24.06
C ILE A 213 1.21 5.47 24.81
N ILE A 214 0.36 4.73 25.53
CA ILE A 214 -0.74 5.35 26.30
C ILE A 214 -0.23 6.24 27.44
N HIS A 215 0.90 5.85 28.05
CA HIS A 215 1.47 6.52 29.20
C HIS A 215 2.39 7.70 28.84
N GLU A 216 3.17 7.55 27.78
CA GLU A 216 4.23 8.50 27.41
C GLU A 216 3.81 9.46 26.29
N GLU A 217 2.91 9.03 25.40
CA GLU A 217 2.49 9.83 24.25
C GLU A 217 1.12 10.49 24.43
N SER A 218 0.83 11.40 23.50
CA SER A 218 -0.48 12.05 23.36
C SER A 218 -0.98 11.92 21.93
N ILE A 219 -2.28 12.14 21.71
CA ILE A 219 -2.87 12.19 20.37
C ILE A 219 -2.07 13.16 19.47
N ASP A 220 -1.74 14.35 19.98
CA ASP A 220 -1.02 15.37 19.21
C ASP A 220 0.40 14.92 18.82
N SER A 221 1.13 14.27 19.75
CA SER A 221 2.48 13.76 19.49
C SER A 221 2.47 12.66 18.41
N CYS A 222 1.58 11.67 18.57
CA CYS A 222 1.43 10.60 17.59
C CYS A 222 1.04 11.15 16.20
N LEU A 223 0.10 12.10 16.15
CA LEU A 223 -0.30 12.71 14.88
C LEU A 223 0.80 13.56 14.26
N GLN A 224 1.63 14.24 15.05
CA GLN A 224 2.80 14.96 14.51
C GLN A 224 3.77 14.01 13.82
N GLU A 225 4.06 12.86 14.42
CA GLU A 225 4.91 11.82 13.82
C GLU A 225 4.29 11.27 12.53
N VAL A 226 3.00 10.95 12.54
CA VAL A 226 2.28 10.50 11.34
C VAL A 226 2.32 11.58 10.25
N PHE A 227 2.05 12.85 10.57
CA PHE A 227 2.13 13.94 9.58
C PHE A 227 3.54 14.17 9.03
N ALA A 228 4.58 13.86 9.79
CA ALA A 228 5.97 14.01 9.37
C ALA A 228 6.49 12.83 8.54
N SER A 229 5.97 11.63 8.79
CA SER A 229 6.44 10.37 8.19
C SER A 229 5.60 9.89 7.01
N THR A 230 4.35 10.36 6.86
CA THR A 230 3.50 9.95 5.74
C THR A 230 3.59 10.90 4.57
N ASP A 231 3.75 10.35 3.38
CA ASP A 231 3.55 11.07 2.13
C ASP A 231 2.90 10.15 1.08
N LEU A 232 2.29 10.75 0.07
CA LEU A 232 1.79 10.06 -1.11
C LEU A 232 2.95 9.81 -2.09
N ILE A 233 2.69 9.06 -3.17
CA ILE A 233 3.65 8.92 -4.27
C ILE A 233 3.68 10.25 -5.01
N ASN A 234 4.71 11.08 -4.82
CA ASN A 234 4.77 12.42 -5.43
C ASN A 234 5.65 12.49 -6.66
N ASP A 235 6.70 11.67 -6.69
CA ASP A 235 7.65 11.59 -7.79
C ASP A 235 8.08 10.13 -8.00
N THR A 236 7.52 9.49 -9.03
CA THR A 236 7.82 8.09 -9.37
C THR A 236 9.31 7.90 -9.63
N LEU A 237 9.99 8.87 -10.27
CA LEU A 237 11.41 8.73 -10.55
C LEU A 237 12.21 8.71 -9.24
N GLU A 238 11.93 9.65 -8.34
CA GLU A 238 12.59 9.72 -7.03
C GLU A 238 12.34 8.45 -6.20
N GLU A 239 11.11 7.92 -6.19
CA GLU A 239 10.82 6.65 -5.50
C GLU A 239 11.71 5.53 -6.07
N MET A 240 11.73 5.36 -7.39
CA MET A 240 12.51 4.29 -8.03
C MET A 240 14.02 4.45 -7.84
N GLU A 241 14.53 5.67 -7.78
CA GLU A 241 15.95 5.93 -7.46
C GLU A 241 16.31 5.46 -6.05
N LYS A 242 15.46 5.75 -5.06
CA LYS A 242 15.67 5.30 -3.67
C LYS A 242 15.69 3.77 -3.56
N TRP A 243 14.85 3.09 -4.34
CA TRP A 243 14.86 1.62 -4.44
C TRP A 243 16.22 1.10 -4.90
N LEU A 244 16.78 1.68 -5.97
CA LEU A 244 18.09 1.27 -6.49
C LEU A 244 19.25 1.57 -5.53
N GLU A 245 19.18 2.65 -4.77
CA GLU A 245 20.19 2.95 -3.75
C GLU A 245 20.17 1.93 -2.61
N ARG A 246 18.98 1.44 -2.24
CA ARG A 246 18.78 0.46 -1.17
C ARG A 246 19.07 -0.98 -1.62
N PHE A 247 18.80 -1.28 -2.89
CA PHE A 247 18.97 -2.59 -3.52
C PHE A 247 19.68 -2.44 -4.86
N PRO A 248 21.01 -2.21 -4.87
CA PRO A 248 21.74 -2.07 -6.12
C PRO A 248 21.69 -3.38 -6.90
N PHE A 249 21.53 -3.29 -8.23
CA PHE A 249 21.66 -4.46 -9.10
C PHE A 249 23.02 -5.13 -8.84
N GLU A 250 23.02 -6.42 -8.45
CA GLU A 250 24.25 -7.19 -8.41
C GLU A 250 24.79 -7.32 -9.85
N SER A 251 25.96 -6.70 -10.08
CA SER A 251 26.66 -6.71 -11.37
C SER A 251 27.38 -8.03 -11.65
#